data_AF-A0A6P8TE32-F1
#
_entry.id   AF-A0A6P8TE32-F1
#
_cell.length_a   1.000
_cell.length_b   1.000
_cell.length_c   1.000
_cell.angle_alpha   90.00
_cell.angle_beta   90.00
_cell.angle_gamma   90.00
#
_symmetry.space_group_name_H-M   'P 1'
#
loop_
_entity.id
_entity.type
_entity.pdbx_description
1 polymer ?
#
loop_
_entity_poly.entity_id
_entity_poly.type
_entity_poly.pdbx_seq_one_letter_code
_entity_poly.pdbx_strand_id
1 'polypeptide(L)'
;MSANERATRALREILQNAGNETCADCGAPDPDWGSCTLGVFVCLACSGIHRNIPDTSKVKSLSLSHWEDHEVQFMADHGNELMKSKYEAAIPFYYYKPTHKDCQTLREQWIRAKYERKEFCEPGNHLLYEEGMRDGMLMKRGRDNGQFFSRRFVLSEREGTLKYFTKYDAKEPKAVIKVDTINATFQPEKIGNPNGLQITYLKDYSTRNFFVYHDNGKEIVDWFNTIRAVQLHYLMVAFPGATDAELVHKLTRNFLKEGFMEKTGPRHTEGFKKRWFTLDQRRLMYFKDPLDAFAKGEVFLGNKDHGYSASPGLPAGTHCNGAWQHGVTIETPDRGFLFTCESESDQQEWLKHFNDVMNAVMSPQEYTMEALFKHRH
;
A
#
# COMPACT_ATOMS: atom_id res chain seq x y z
N MET A 1 -44.26 -19.24 2.00
CA MET A 1 -43.04 -18.39 1.99
C MET A 1 -43.39 -17.11 1.27
N SER A 2 -43.04 -15.96 1.84
CA SER A 2 -43.20 -14.68 1.14
C SER A 2 -42.31 -14.64 -0.12
N ALA A 3 -42.65 -13.81 -1.10
CA ALA A 3 -41.80 -13.63 -2.29
C ALA A 3 -40.36 -13.23 -1.90
N ASN A 4 -40.24 -12.40 -0.86
CA ASN A 4 -38.96 -11.98 -0.31
C ASN A 4 -38.16 -13.15 0.30
N GLU A 5 -38.79 -14.04 1.06
CA GLU A 5 -38.13 -15.23 1.62
C GLU A 5 -37.62 -16.20 0.54
N ARG A 6 -38.33 -16.30 -0.59
CA ARG A 6 -37.88 -17.11 -1.74
C ARG A 6 -36.64 -16.50 -2.39
N ALA A 7 -36.67 -15.19 -2.65
CA ALA A 7 -35.53 -14.47 -3.23
C ALA A 7 -34.29 -14.54 -2.32
N THR A 8 -34.45 -14.29 -1.01
CA THR A 8 -33.34 -14.41 -0.04
C THR A 8 -32.74 -15.82 -0.03
N ARG A 9 -33.57 -16.86 -0.13
CA ARG A 9 -33.08 -18.25 -0.20
C ARG A 9 -32.30 -18.50 -1.48
N ALA A 10 -32.86 -18.13 -2.63
CA ALA A 10 -32.21 -18.32 -3.93
C ALA A 10 -30.87 -17.58 -3.99
N LEU A 11 -30.79 -16.32 -3.52
CA LEU A 11 -29.53 -15.57 -3.46
C LEU A 11 -28.49 -16.22 -2.55
N ARG A 12 -28.89 -16.85 -1.45
CA ARG A 12 -27.97 -17.63 -0.60
C ARG A 12 -27.42 -18.87 -1.31
N GLU A 13 -28.23 -19.52 -2.14
CA GLU A 13 -27.77 -20.64 -2.96
C GLU A 13 -26.80 -20.15 -4.05
N ILE A 14 -27.09 -19.03 -4.72
CA ILE A 14 -26.20 -18.43 -5.73
C ILE A 14 -24.86 -17.98 -5.11
N LEU A 15 -24.86 -17.48 -3.88
CA LEU A 15 -23.64 -17.12 -3.15
C LEU A 15 -22.71 -18.31 -2.90
N GLN A 16 -23.21 -19.54 -2.94
CA GLN A 16 -22.38 -20.75 -2.78
C GLN A 16 -21.64 -21.13 -4.07
N ASN A 17 -21.95 -20.49 -5.20
CA ASN A 17 -21.23 -20.70 -6.45
C ASN A 17 -19.79 -20.16 -6.33
N ALA A 18 -18.85 -20.83 -6.98
CA ALA A 18 -17.43 -20.47 -6.94
C ALA A 18 -17.20 -19.02 -7.41
N GLY A 19 -16.37 -18.29 -6.65
CA GLY A 19 -16.03 -16.88 -6.86
C GLY A 19 -16.95 -15.90 -6.11
N ASN A 20 -18.15 -16.33 -5.67
CA ASN A 20 -19.10 -15.47 -4.96
C ASN A 20 -18.84 -15.39 -3.45
N GLU A 21 -17.93 -16.20 -2.91
CA GLU A 21 -17.57 -16.24 -1.48
C GLU A 21 -16.77 -15.02 -1.01
N THR A 22 -16.26 -14.23 -1.95
CA THR A 22 -15.56 -12.97 -1.66
C THR A 22 -16.10 -11.82 -2.49
N CYS A 23 -15.97 -10.60 -1.96
CA CYS A 23 -16.33 -9.38 -2.66
C CYS A 23 -15.55 -9.25 -3.97
N ALA A 24 -16.27 -9.04 -5.08
CA ALA A 24 -15.73 -8.90 -6.42
C ALA A 24 -14.67 -7.78 -6.58
N ASP A 25 -14.62 -6.80 -5.67
CA ASP A 25 -13.78 -5.61 -5.84
C ASP A 25 -12.58 -5.56 -4.90
N CYS A 26 -12.69 -6.08 -3.68
CA CYS A 26 -11.65 -5.94 -2.67
C CYS A 26 -11.29 -7.26 -1.96
N GLY A 27 -11.95 -8.36 -2.34
CA GLY A 27 -11.71 -9.69 -1.78
C GLY A 27 -12.09 -9.83 -0.30
N ALA A 28 -12.87 -8.89 0.27
CA ALA A 28 -13.45 -9.10 1.60
C ALA A 28 -14.30 -10.39 1.61
N PRO A 29 -14.22 -11.23 2.64
CA PRO A 29 -15.04 -12.43 2.72
C PRO A 29 -16.52 -12.09 2.90
N ASP A 30 -17.38 -13.06 2.57
CA ASP A 30 -18.81 -13.07 2.88
C ASP A 30 -19.58 -11.81 2.41
N PRO A 31 -19.62 -11.54 1.09
CA PRO A 31 -20.34 -10.37 0.57
C PRO A 31 -21.84 -10.43 0.85
N ASP A 32 -22.39 -9.35 1.41
CA ASP A 32 -23.78 -9.22 1.84
C ASP A 32 -24.64 -8.30 0.94
N TRP A 33 -24.04 -7.78 -0.15
CA TRP A 33 -24.68 -6.95 -1.17
C TRP A 33 -24.47 -7.53 -2.57
N GLY A 34 -25.39 -7.19 -3.48
CA GLY A 34 -25.26 -7.51 -4.90
C GLY A 34 -25.58 -6.28 -5.77
N SER A 35 -24.88 -6.16 -6.89
CA SER A 35 -25.24 -5.20 -7.95
C SER A 35 -26.14 -5.87 -8.98
N CYS A 36 -27.43 -5.53 -8.99
CA CYS A 36 -28.41 -6.13 -9.90
C CYS A 36 -28.30 -5.63 -11.35
N THR A 37 -27.41 -4.67 -11.65
CA THR A 37 -27.09 -4.26 -13.02
C THR A 37 -25.76 -4.81 -13.53
N LEU A 38 -24.81 -5.09 -12.62
CA LEU A 38 -23.50 -5.62 -12.98
C LEU A 38 -23.38 -7.13 -12.79
N GLY A 39 -24.23 -7.76 -11.96
CA GLY A 39 -24.19 -9.20 -11.71
C GLY A 39 -23.02 -9.61 -10.81
N VAL A 40 -22.64 -8.75 -9.85
CA VAL A 40 -21.54 -9.00 -8.90
C VAL A 40 -22.00 -8.92 -7.45
N PHE A 41 -21.39 -9.75 -6.60
CA PHE A 41 -21.53 -9.76 -5.16
C PHE A 41 -20.38 -8.99 -4.51
N VAL A 42 -20.74 -8.06 -3.62
CA VAL A 42 -19.81 -7.10 -3.03
C VAL A 42 -20.08 -6.95 -1.52
N CYS A 43 -19.06 -6.55 -0.75
CA CYS A 43 -19.25 -6.26 0.67
C CYS A 43 -19.96 -4.92 0.87
N LEU A 44 -20.48 -4.69 2.09
CA LEU A 44 -21.08 -3.42 2.48
C LEU A 44 -20.24 -2.19 2.11
N ALA A 45 -18.92 -2.22 2.35
CA ALA A 45 -18.05 -1.08 2.07
C ALA A 45 -17.95 -0.77 0.55
N CYS A 46 -17.83 -1.79 -0.30
CA CYS A 46 -17.81 -1.61 -1.75
C CYS A 46 -19.21 -1.24 -2.28
N SER A 47 -20.29 -1.74 -1.68
CA SER A 47 -21.64 -1.27 -2.00
C SER A 47 -21.79 0.24 -1.82
N GLY A 48 -21.12 0.82 -0.80
CA GLY A 48 -21.03 2.27 -0.57
C GLY A 48 -20.46 3.03 -1.78
N ILE A 49 -19.40 2.51 -2.36
CA ILE A 49 -18.74 3.09 -3.54
C ILE A 49 -19.62 2.92 -4.78
N HIS A 50 -20.23 1.76 -4.97
CA HIS A 50 -21.13 1.51 -6.10
C HIS A 50 -22.34 2.46 -6.13
N ARG A 51 -22.84 2.92 -4.97
CA ARG A 51 -23.89 3.95 -4.91
C ARG A 51 -23.45 5.30 -5.49
N ASN A 52 -22.14 5.56 -5.59
CA ASN A 52 -21.58 6.78 -6.17
C ASN A 52 -21.36 6.69 -7.69
N ILE A 53 -21.79 5.60 -8.33
CA ILE A 53 -21.82 5.40 -9.80
C ILE A 53 -23.20 4.87 -10.26
N PRO A 54 -24.31 5.58 -9.96
CA PRO A 54 -25.68 5.06 -10.10
C PRO A 54 -26.08 4.74 -11.55
N ASP A 55 -25.46 5.39 -12.54
CA ASP A 55 -25.71 5.11 -13.96
C ASP A 55 -25.12 3.76 -14.40
N THR A 56 -24.13 3.25 -13.67
CA THR A 56 -23.44 1.99 -13.95
C THR A 56 -23.90 0.87 -13.02
N SER A 57 -24.10 1.16 -11.74
CA SER A 57 -24.36 0.14 -10.72
C SER A 57 -25.56 0.46 -9.83
N LYS A 58 -26.49 -0.49 -9.73
CA LYS A 58 -27.57 -0.46 -8.73
C LYS A 58 -27.36 -1.59 -7.73
N VAL A 59 -27.16 -1.25 -6.46
CA VAL A 59 -26.86 -2.22 -5.40
C VAL A 59 -28.03 -2.43 -4.43
N LYS A 60 -28.20 -3.67 -4.00
CA LYS A 60 -29.23 -4.10 -3.03
C LYS A 60 -28.62 -5.02 -1.98
N SER A 61 -29.14 -4.97 -0.75
CA SER A 61 -28.75 -5.90 0.31
C SER A 61 -29.37 -7.27 0.01
N LEU A 62 -28.59 -8.34 0.13
CA LEU A 62 -29.05 -9.70 -0.16
C LEU A 62 -30.11 -10.20 0.83
N SER A 63 -30.16 -9.61 2.04
CA SER A 63 -31.06 -10.02 3.12
C SER A 63 -32.13 -8.97 3.46
N LEU A 64 -31.86 -7.68 3.24
CA LEU A 64 -32.73 -6.59 3.69
C LEU A 64 -33.53 -5.91 2.57
N SER A 65 -33.15 -6.10 1.31
CA SER A 65 -33.81 -5.45 0.17
C SER A 65 -34.82 -6.35 -0.52
N HIS A 66 -35.81 -5.73 -1.19
CA HIS A 66 -36.68 -6.45 -2.10
C HIS A 66 -35.96 -6.71 -3.44
N TRP A 67 -35.97 -7.97 -3.85
CA TRP A 67 -35.42 -8.44 -5.12
C TRP A 67 -36.54 -8.98 -6.00
N GLU A 68 -36.57 -8.50 -7.24
CA GLU A 68 -37.47 -8.99 -8.28
C GLU A 68 -36.94 -10.31 -8.84
N ASP A 69 -37.83 -11.18 -9.30
CA ASP A 69 -37.45 -12.50 -9.84
C ASP A 69 -36.43 -12.39 -10.99
N HIS A 70 -36.56 -11.38 -11.85
CA HIS A 70 -35.63 -11.13 -12.95
C HIS A 70 -34.24 -10.66 -12.48
N GLU A 71 -34.15 -9.96 -11.34
CA GLU A 71 -32.87 -9.56 -10.76
C GLU A 71 -32.17 -10.76 -10.12
N VAL A 72 -32.91 -11.63 -9.43
CA VAL A 72 -32.37 -12.89 -8.89
C VAL A 72 -31.86 -13.78 -10.02
N GLN A 73 -32.64 -13.93 -11.10
CA GLN A 73 -32.21 -14.66 -12.28
C GLN A 73 -30.97 -14.04 -12.91
N PHE A 74 -30.92 -12.71 -13.05
CA PHE A 74 -29.74 -12.01 -13.56
C PHE A 74 -28.50 -12.28 -12.70
N MET A 75 -28.62 -12.28 -11.38
CA MET A 75 -27.51 -12.65 -10.48
C MET A 75 -27.10 -14.11 -10.64
N ALA A 76 -28.03 -15.03 -10.90
CA ALA A 76 -27.77 -16.45 -11.11
C ALA A 76 -27.05 -16.73 -12.45
N ASP A 77 -27.45 -16.00 -13.51
CA ASP A 77 -26.85 -16.09 -14.85
C ASP A 77 -25.48 -15.41 -14.92
N HIS A 78 -25.19 -14.54 -13.95
CA HIS A 78 -23.90 -13.87 -13.78
C HIS A 78 -23.22 -14.37 -12.49
N GLY A 79 -22.47 -13.50 -11.81
CA GLY A 79 -21.65 -13.86 -10.68
C GLY A 79 -20.22 -13.40 -10.87
N ASN A 80 -19.47 -13.40 -9.76
CA ASN A 80 -18.18 -12.75 -9.67
C ASN A 80 -17.16 -13.32 -10.65
N GLU A 81 -17.11 -14.64 -10.83
CA GLU A 81 -16.15 -15.28 -11.73
C GLU A 81 -16.40 -14.89 -13.20
N LEU A 82 -17.65 -14.92 -13.65
CA LEU A 82 -18.01 -14.49 -15.00
C LEU A 82 -17.69 -13.00 -15.19
N MET A 83 -18.08 -12.15 -14.24
CA MET A 83 -17.87 -10.71 -14.37
C MET A 83 -16.39 -10.31 -14.26
N LYS A 84 -15.59 -11.09 -13.53
CA LYS A 84 -14.13 -10.97 -13.52
C LYS A 84 -13.56 -11.29 -14.90
N SER A 85 -13.99 -12.38 -15.55
CA SER A 85 -13.53 -12.68 -16.93
C SER A 85 -13.85 -11.58 -17.95
N LYS A 86 -14.85 -10.73 -17.67
CA LYS A 86 -15.26 -9.59 -18.50
C LYS A 86 -14.55 -8.29 -18.15
N TYR A 87 -14.61 -7.85 -16.89
CA TYR A 87 -14.12 -6.54 -16.45
C TYR A 87 -12.65 -6.56 -16.00
N GLU A 88 -12.07 -7.74 -15.86
CA GLU A 88 -10.68 -7.97 -15.46
C GLU A 88 -9.90 -8.75 -16.53
N ALA A 89 -10.40 -8.77 -17.78
CA ALA A 89 -9.88 -9.57 -18.89
C ALA A 89 -8.43 -9.21 -19.27
N ALA A 90 -8.08 -7.92 -19.18
CA ALA A 90 -6.81 -7.37 -19.67
C ALA A 90 -6.15 -6.43 -18.66
N ILE A 91 -6.00 -6.87 -17.41
CA ILE A 91 -5.33 -6.06 -16.38
C ILE A 91 -3.82 -6.13 -16.58
N PRO A 92 -3.12 -5.00 -16.70
CA PRO A 92 -1.67 -5.00 -16.77
C PRO A 92 -1.05 -5.53 -15.47
N PHE A 93 0.04 -6.28 -15.57
CA PHE A 93 0.74 -6.85 -14.41
C PHE A 93 1.15 -5.79 -13.38
N TYR A 94 1.53 -4.59 -13.83
CA TYR A 94 1.89 -3.51 -12.94
C TYR A 94 0.69 -2.89 -12.21
N TYR A 95 -0.55 -3.06 -12.67
CA TYR A 95 -1.71 -2.37 -12.08
C TYR A 95 -2.00 -2.92 -10.68
N TYR A 96 -2.13 -2.02 -9.70
CA TYR A 96 -2.40 -2.43 -8.32
C TYR A 96 -3.87 -2.82 -8.12
N LYS A 97 -4.13 -4.08 -7.75
CA LYS A 97 -5.46 -4.54 -7.32
C LYS A 97 -5.63 -4.31 -5.81
N PRO A 98 -6.56 -3.46 -5.36
CA PRO A 98 -6.75 -3.19 -3.95
C PRO A 98 -7.42 -4.36 -3.21
N THR A 99 -7.13 -4.45 -1.93
CA THR A 99 -7.75 -5.34 -0.95
C THR A 99 -8.70 -4.55 -0.05
N HIS A 100 -9.48 -5.25 0.78
CA HIS A 100 -10.35 -4.63 1.80
C HIS A 100 -9.60 -3.80 2.85
N LYS A 101 -8.28 -3.97 2.97
CA LYS A 101 -7.41 -3.21 3.89
C LYS A 101 -6.90 -1.91 3.27
N ASP A 102 -7.02 -1.74 1.96
CA ASP A 102 -6.56 -0.54 1.28
C ASP A 102 -7.53 0.64 1.48
N CYS A 103 -6.98 1.84 1.32
CA CYS A 103 -7.73 3.08 1.49
C CYS A 103 -8.91 3.18 0.52
N GLN A 104 -9.89 4.01 0.89
CA GLN A 104 -11.09 4.23 0.09
C GLN A 104 -10.76 4.66 -1.34
N THR A 105 -9.79 5.55 -1.55
CA THR A 105 -9.40 6.06 -2.87
C THR A 105 -8.95 4.95 -3.81
N LEU A 106 -8.12 4.01 -3.34
CA LEU A 106 -7.67 2.88 -4.16
C LEU A 106 -8.86 1.97 -4.55
N ARG A 107 -9.71 1.63 -3.58
CA ARG A 107 -10.90 0.80 -3.83
C ARG A 107 -11.90 1.49 -4.77
N GLU A 108 -12.11 2.79 -4.60
CA GLU A 108 -13.00 3.57 -5.46
C GLU A 108 -12.49 3.65 -6.89
N GLN A 109 -11.22 4.00 -7.09
CA GLN A 109 -10.68 4.12 -8.44
C GLN A 109 -10.57 2.78 -9.14
N TRP A 110 -10.41 1.68 -8.40
CA TRP A 110 -10.51 0.33 -8.93
C TRP A 110 -11.92 -0.01 -9.44
N ILE A 111 -12.95 0.24 -8.64
CA ILE A 111 -14.35 0.03 -9.03
C ILE A 111 -14.71 0.87 -10.26
N ARG A 112 -14.31 2.15 -10.26
CA ARG A 112 -14.52 3.03 -11.42
C ARG A 112 -13.73 2.59 -12.65
N ALA A 113 -12.47 2.14 -12.49
CA ALA A 113 -11.66 1.62 -13.60
C ALA A 113 -12.33 0.42 -14.26
N LYS A 114 -12.83 -0.54 -13.45
CA LYS A 114 -13.49 -1.76 -13.94
C LYS A 114 -14.81 -1.47 -14.64
N TYR A 115 -15.73 -0.75 -13.98
CA TYR A 115 -17.14 -0.75 -14.41
C TYR A 115 -17.55 0.52 -15.15
N GLU A 116 -17.07 1.68 -14.70
CA GLU A 116 -17.42 2.99 -15.27
C GLU A 116 -16.56 3.29 -16.51
N ARG A 117 -15.24 3.14 -16.38
CA ARG A 117 -14.26 3.44 -17.44
C ARG A 117 -13.88 2.24 -18.30
N LYS A 118 -14.18 1.03 -17.82
CA LYS A 118 -13.98 -0.25 -18.54
C LYS A 118 -12.55 -0.42 -19.08
N GLU A 119 -11.57 -0.01 -18.27
CA GLU A 119 -10.17 0.05 -18.68
C GLU A 119 -9.59 -1.32 -19.05
N PHE A 120 -10.11 -2.41 -18.47
CA PHE A 120 -9.52 -3.75 -18.58
C PHE A 120 -10.39 -4.77 -19.33
N CYS A 121 -11.41 -4.32 -20.07
CA CYS A 121 -12.33 -5.23 -20.76
C CYS A 121 -11.73 -5.90 -22.00
N GLU A 122 -10.82 -5.22 -22.70
CA GLU A 122 -10.27 -5.70 -23.98
C GLU A 122 -8.73 -5.55 -23.98
N PRO A 123 -7.99 -6.58 -24.45
CA PRO A 123 -6.55 -6.47 -24.67
C PRO A 123 -6.21 -5.38 -25.68
N GLY A 124 -5.09 -4.67 -25.47
CA GLY A 124 -4.59 -3.66 -26.42
C GLY A 124 -5.25 -2.29 -26.32
N ASN A 125 -6.13 -2.07 -25.34
CA ASN A 125 -6.58 -0.72 -25.01
C ASN A 125 -5.37 0.06 -24.47
N HIS A 126 -4.94 1.11 -25.18
CA HIS A 126 -3.76 1.87 -24.75
C HIS A 126 -4.09 2.60 -23.45
N LEU A 127 -3.51 2.13 -22.34
CA LEU A 127 -3.72 2.74 -21.05
C LEU A 127 -2.78 3.93 -20.90
N LEU A 128 -3.29 5.01 -20.29
CA LEU A 128 -2.52 6.23 -20.00
C LEU A 128 -1.23 5.97 -19.20
N TYR A 129 -1.15 4.82 -18.52
CA TYR A 129 0.01 4.39 -17.73
C TYR A 129 1.23 4.00 -18.58
N GLU A 130 1.04 3.78 -19.89
CA GLU A 130 2.05 3.27 -20.82
C GLU A 130 2.60 4.37 -21.75
N GLU A 131 2.24 5.64 -21.55
CA GLU A 131 2.63 6.74 -22.45
C GLU A 131 4.13 7.10 -22.44
N GLY A 132 5.01 6.28 -21.84
CA GLY A 132 6.48 6.45 -21.78
C GLY A 132 6.95 7.69 -21.00
N MET A 133 6.08 8.67 -20.77
CA MET A 133 6.28 9.84 -19.94
C MET A 133 4.95 10.32 -19.35
N ARG A 134 4.95 10.68 -18.07
CA ARG A 134 3.83 11.34 -17.41
C ARG A 134 4.28 12.69 -16.85
N ASP A 135 3.55 13.75 -17.19
CA ASP A 135 3.83 15.12 -16.78
C ASP A 135 2.57 15.75 -16.17
N GLY A 136 2.68 16.31 -14.96
CA GLY A 136 1.55 16.90 -14.28
C GLY A 136 1.89 17.56 -12.96
N MET A 137 0.90 18.27 -12.41
CA MET A 137 1.04 18.96 -11.14
C MET A 137 0.58 18.08 -9.98
N LEU A 138 1.35 18.05 -8.90
CA LEU A 138 0.96 17.45 -7.63
C LEU A 138 1.16 18.46 -6.49
N MET A 139 0.28 18.40 -5.49
CA MET A 139 0.46 19.14 -4.25
C MET A 139 1.48 18.40 -3.40
N LYS A 140 2.66 18.99 -3.24
CA LYS A 140 3.78 18.40 -2.50
C LYS A 140 4.04 19.13 -1.20
N ARG A 141 4.16 18.39 -0.09
CA ARG A 141 4.57 18.93 1.20
C ARG A 141 5.99 19.49 1.14
N GLY A 142 6.16 20.71 1.64
CA GLY A 142 7.44 21.34 1.91
C GLY A 142 8.23 20.57 2.97
N ARG A 143 9.56 20.71 2.96
CA ARG A 143 10.44 19.92 3.84
C ARG A 143 10.23 20.26 5.32
N ASP A 144 10.20 21.55 5.66
CA ASP A 144 10.30 22.01 7.05
C ASP A 144 9.12 22.91 7.49
N ASN A 145 8.31 23.41 6.55
CA ASN A 145 7.23 24.37 6.84
C ASN A 145 5.84 23.72 6.96
N GLY A 146 5.73 22.42 6.68
CA GLY A 146 4.47 21.68 6.75
C GLY A 146 3.37 22.13 5.78
N GLN A 147 3.67 23.00 4.80
CA GLN A 147 2.71 23.47 3.81
C GLN A 147 2.81 22.64 2.52
N PHE A 148 1.68 22.47 1.82
CA PHE A 148 1.65 21.86 0.50
C PHE A 148 1.73 22.92 -0.59
N PHE A 149 2.49 22.63 -1.64
CA PHE A 149 2.62 23.52 -2.78
C PHE A 149 2.46 22.75 -4.08
N SER A 150 1.87 23.39 -5.07
CA SER A 150 1.79 22.85 -6.42
C SER A 150 3.18 22.75 -7.04
N ARG A 151 3.56 21.54 -7.47
CA ARG A 151 4.86 21.22 -8.06
C ARG A 151 4.64 20.38 -9.31
N ARG A 152 5.37 20.66 -10.38
CA ARG A 152 5.35 19.85 -11.59
C ARG A 152 6.21 18.61 -11.36
N PHE A 153 5.68 17.44 -11.68
CA PHE A 153 6.38 16.18 -11.68
C PHE A 153 6.43 15.65 -13.10
N VAL A 154 7.56 15.06 -13.46
CA VAL A 154 7.77 14.40 -14.74
C VAL A 154 8.37 13.03 -14.47
N LEU A 155 7.61 11.98 -14.74
CA LEU A 155 8.07 10.59 -14.73
C LEU A 155 8.43 10.20 -16.16
N SER A 156 9.65 9.73 -16.38
CA SER A 156 10.12 9.28 -17.69
C SER A 156 10.55 7.83 -17.62
N GLU A 157 9.94 6.99 -18.45
CA GLU A 157 10.33 5.59 -18.62
C GLU A 157 11.73 5.49 -19.24
N ARG A 158 11.94 6.23 -20.35
CA ARG A 158 13.22 6.26 -21.08
C ARG A 158 14.40 6.64 -20.21
N GLU A 159 14.23 7.63 -19.34
CA GLU A 159 15.29 8.07 -18.43
C GLU A 159 15.32 7.24 -17.13
N GLY A 160 14.27 6.47 -16.82
CA GLY A 160 14.13 5.76 -15.54
C GLY A 160 14.08 6.69 -14.33
N THR A 161 13.54 7.92 -14.49
CA THR A 161 13.55 8.93 -13.42
C THR A 161 12.20 9.59 -13.17
N LEU A 162 11.95 9.92 -11.90
CA LEU A 162 10.94 10.87 -11.46
C LEU A 162 11.62 12.18 -11.11
N LYS A 163 11.33 13.23 -11.89
CA LYS A 163 11.80 14.59 -11.68
C LYS A 163 10.70 15.42 -11.06
N TYR A 164 11.06 16.38 -10.22
CA TYR A 164 10.12 17.43 -9.83
C TYR A 164 10.73 18.82 -9.91
N PHE A 165 9.88 19.78 -10.20
CA PHE A 165 10.21 21.17 -10.43
C PHE A 165 9.46 22.06 -9.43
N THR A 166 10.09 23.16 -9.01
CA THR A 166 9.47 24.08 -8.05
C THR A 166 8.28 24.84 -8.65
N LYS A 167 8.26 25.03 -9.97
CA LYS A 167 7.22 25.69 -10.76
C LYS A 167 7.09 24.99 -12.12
N TYR A 168 6.02 25.26 -12.86
CA TYR A 168 5.73 24.62 -14.14
C TYR A 168 6.76 24.94 -15.23
N ASP A 169 7.23 26.19 -15.26
CA ASP A 169 8.14 26.80 -16.24
C ASP A 169 9.64 26.67 -15.87
N ALA A 170 9.94 26.01 -14.75
CA ALA A 170 11.32 25.87 -14.31
C ALA A 170 12.12 24.98 -15.29
N LYS A 171 13.27 25.49 -15.73
CA LYS A 171 14.14 24.80 -16.71
C LYS A 171 14.89 23.60 -16.11
N GLU A 172 15.18 23.65 -14.82
CA GLU A 172 15.97 22.61 -14.13
C GLU A 172 15.16 21.94 -13.02
N PRO A 173 15.26 20.61 -12.89
CA PRO A 173 14.56 19.88 -11.84
C PRO A 173 15.19 20.19 -10.47
N LYS A 174 14.33 20.33 -9.46
CA LYS A 174 14.77 20.48 -8.07
C LYS A 174 15.32 19.18 -7.49
N ALA A 175 14.83 18.05 -7.98
CA ALA A 175 15.46 16.75 -7.78
C ALA A 175 15.17 15.82 -8.97
N VAL A 176 16.09 14.90 -9.19
CA VAL A 176 15.99 13.79 -10.11
C VAL A 176 16.11 12.51 -9.27
N ILE A 177 15.09 11.66 -9.31
CA ILE A 177 14.99 10.46 -8.47
C ILE A 177 14.95 9.25 -9.40
N LYS A 178 15.81 8.26 -9.17
CA LYS A 178 15.78 7.03 -9.96
C LYS A 178 14.59 6.17 -9.52
N VAL A 179 13.80 5.71 -10.48
CA VAL A 179 12.51 5.04 -10.23
C VAL A 179 12.70 3.67 -9.57
N ASP A 180 13.81 2.99 -9.83
CA ASP A 180 14.18 1.72 -9.20
C ASP A 180 14.42 1.83 -7.69
N THR A 181 14.72 3.02 -7.19
CA THR A 181 14.90 3.29 -5.75
C THR A 181 13.63 3.77 -5.05
N ILE A 182 12.55 4.00 -5.80
CA ILE A 182 11.30 4.53 -5.27
C ILE A 182 10.48 3.43 -4.59
N ASN A 183 9.90 3.73 -3.45
CA ASN A 183 8.66 3.09 -3.01
C ASN A 183 7.55 4.14 -2.96
N ALA A 184 6.32 3.74 -3.26
CA ALA A 184 5.15 4.60 -3.15
C ALA A 184 4.02 3.85 -2.43
N THR A 185 3.38 4.48 -1.45
CA THR A 185 2.30 3.87 -0.68
C THR A 185 1.28 4.92 -0.26
N PHE A 186 -0.01 4.60 -0.36
CA PHE A 186 -1.07 5.52 0.05
C PHE A 186 -1.11 5.63 1.57
N GLN A 187 -1.10 6.86 2.07
CA GLN A 187 -0.96 7.20 3.49
C GLN A 187 -1.94 8.32 3.90
N PRO A 188 -3.25 8.15 3.65
CA PRO A 188 -4.21 9.25 3.73
C PRO A 188 -4.37 9.82 5.14
N GLU A 189 -4.43 8.96 6.16
CA GLU A 189 -4.56 9.36 7.56
C GLU A 189 -3.33 10.15 8.04
N LYS A 190 -2.14 9.61 7.76
CA LYS A 190 -0.86 10.25 8.11
C LYS A 190 -0.70 11.62 7.44
N ILE A 191 -1.10 11.73 6.18
CA ILE A 191 -0.97 12.94 5.37
C ILE A 191 -2.09 13.95 5.66
N GLY A 192 -3.24 13.49 6.18
CA GLY A 192 -4.43 14.31 6.38
C GLY A 192 -5.17 14.63 5.07
N ASN A 193 -5.10 13.74 4.07
CA ASN A 193 -5.78 13.89 2.79
C ASN A 193 -6.16 12.51 2.22
N PRO A 194 -7.40 12.28 1.75
CA PRO A 194 -7.84 10.96 1.25
C PRO A 194 -7.01 10.46 0.05
N ASN A 195 -6.39 11.37 -0.70
CA ASN A 195 -5.55 11.10 -1.87
C ASN A 195 -4.05 11.21 -1.53
N GLY A 196 -3.69 11.15 -0.24
CA GLY A 196 -2.31 11.25 0.22
C GLY A 196 -1.47 10.04 -0.20
N LEU A 197 -0.41 10.29 -0.96
CA LEU A 197 0.60 9.31 -1.36
C LEU A 197 1.95 9.68 -0.75
N GLN A 198 2.56 8.72 -0.04
CA GLN A 198 3.94 8.82 0.43
C GLN A 198 4.85 8.16 -0.60
N ILE A 199 5.82 8.93 -1.10
CA ILE A 199 6.89 8.45 -1.98
C ILE A 199 8.18 8.46 -1.15
N THR A 200 8.84 7.33 -1.03
CA THR A 200 10.15 7.21 -0.38
C THR A 200 11.22 6.83 -1.39
N TYR A 201 12.43 7.31 -1.21
CA TYR A 201 13.59 6.92 -2.01
C TYR A 201 14.87 7.11 -1.20
N LEU A 202 15.94 6.45 -1.63
CA LEU A 202 17.25 6.60 -1.01
C LEU A 202 17.95 7.84 -1.57
N LYS A 203 18.34 8.75 -0.67
CA LYS A 203 19.20 9.89 -0.96
C LYS A 203 20.38 9.88 -0.02
N ASP A 204 21.59 9.81 -0.57
CA ASP A 204 22.84 9.77 0.20
C ASP A 204 22.79 8.69 1.30
N TYR A 205 22.31 7.49 0.92
CA TYR A 205 22.08 6.32 1.77
C TYR A 205 20.99 6.48 2.85
N SER A 206 20.33 7.63 2.97
CA SER A 206 19.21 7.85 3.89
C SER A 206 17.87 7.87 3.18
N THR A 207 16.85 7.33 3.84
CA THR A 207 15.49 7.36 3.30
C THR A 207 14.91 8.76 3.35
N ARG A 208 14.49 9.28 2.18
CA ARG A 208 13.83 10.58 2.02
C ARG A 208 12.34 10.36 1.75
N ASN A 209 11.49 10.95 2.59
CA ASN A 209 10.04 10.99 2.40
C ASN A 209 9.61 12.22 1.60
N PHE A 210 8.79 11.99 0.58
CA PHE A 210 7.91 12.95 -0.07
C PHE A 210 6.46 12.61 0.26
N PHE A 211 5.69 13.62 0.61
CA PHE A 211 4.25 13.51 0.80
C PHE A 211 3.58 14.34 -0.28
N VAL A 212 2.77 13.70 -1.10
CA VAL A 212 2.08 14.32 -2.24
C VAL A 212 0.60 13.94 -2.23
N TYR A 213 -0.23 14.75 -2.85
CA TYR A 213 -1.60 14.39 -3.20
C TYR A 213 -2.03 15.09 -4.49
N HIS A 214 -3.17 14.66 -5.02
CA HIS A 214 -3.92 15.37 -6.04
C HIS A 214 -5.38 15.47 -5.60
N ASP A 215 -6.09 16.54 -5.96
CA ASP A 215 -7.50 16.72 -5.56
C ASP A 215 -8.42 15.69 -6.23
N ASN A 216 -8.09 15.31 -7.47
CA ASN A 216 -8.72 14.19 -8.17
C ASN A 216 -8.05 12.86 -7.78
N GLY A 217 -8.85 11.92 -7.23
CA GLY A 217 -8.42 10.58 -6.85
C GLY A 217 -7.92 9.73 -8.02
N LYS A 218 -8.52 9.87 -9.21
CA LYS A 218 -8.05 9.17 -10.42
C LYS A 218 -6.62 9.55 -10.74
N GLU A 219 -6.31 10.85 -10.77
CA GLU A 219 -4.98 11.34 -11.13
C GLU A 219 -3.88 10.81 -10.19
N ILE A 220 -4.12 10.75 -8.88
CA ILE A 220 -3.09 10.24 -7.95
C ILE A 220 -2.92 8.72 -8.06
N VAL A 221 -4.02 7.97 -8.29
CA VAL A 221 -3.94 6.52 -8.53
C VAL A 221 -3.25 6.24 -9.87
N ASP A 222 -3.46 7.10 -10.87
CA ASP A 222 -2.77 7.01 -12.14
C ASP A 222 -1.27 7.26 -11.99
N TRP A 223 -0.87 8.29 -11.23
CA TRP A 223 0.54 8.49 -10.88
C TRP A 223 1.15 7.27 -10.19
N PHE A 224 0.42 6.67 -9.24
CA PHE A 224 0.86 5.47 -8.54
C PHE A 224 1.05 4.27 -9.48
N ASN A 225 0.08 3.98 -10.35
CA ASN A 225 0.19 2.89 -11.32
C ASN A 225 1.22 3.16 -12.43
N THR A 226 1.44 4.42 -12.82
CA THR A 226 2.50 4.77 -13.78
C THR A 226 3.89 4.57 -13.17
N ILE A 227 4.09 4.90 -11.88
CA ILE A 227 5.34 4.58 -11.18
C ILE A 227 5.57 3.06 -11.21
N ARG A 228 4.53 2.27 -10.93
CA ARG A 228 4.60 0.80 -10.97
C ARG A 228 4.91 0.27 -12.38
N ALA A 229 4.33 0.86 -13.43
CA ALA A 229 4.61 0.50 -14.82
C ALA A 229 6.09 0.72 -15.19
N VAL A 230 6.63 1.91 -14.89
CA VAL A 230 8.05 2.22 -15.15
C VAL A 230 8.99 1.34 -14.32
N GLN A 231 8.62 1.01 -13.07
CA GLN A 231 9.38 0.07 -12.26
C GLN A 231 9.40 -1.34 -12.87
N LEU A 232 8.26 -1.82 -13.37
CA LEU A 232 8.19 -3.13 -14.02
C LEU A 232 9.07 -3.16 -15.26
N HIS A 233 8.99 -2.13 -16.12
CA HIS A 233 9.85 -2.02 -17.30
C HIS A 233 11.34 -2.07 -16.93
N TYR A 234 11.76 -1.30 -15.92
CA TYR A 234 13.15 -1.33 -15.44
C TYR A 234 13.56 -2.71 -14.94
N LEU A 235 12.70 -3.38 -14.17
CA LEU A 235 12.97 -4.71 -13.63
C LEU A 235 13.07 -5.77 -14.74
N MET A 236 12.23 -5.72 -15.77
CA MET A 236 12.29 -6.64 -16.91
C MET A 236 13.63 -6.50 -17.64
N VAL A 237 14.13 -5.27 -17.81
CA VAL A 237 15.45 -5.02 -18.40
C VAL A 237 16.58 -5.50 -17.49
N ALA A 238 16.48 -5.27 -16.18
CA ALA A 238 17.50 -5.67 -15.21
C ALA A 238 17.53 -7.20 -14.96
N PHE A 239 16.40 -7.89 -15.16
CA PHE A 239 16.23 -9.31 -14.88
C PHE A 239 15.51 -10.02 -16.05
N PRO A 240 16.17 -10.18 -17.23
CA PRO A 240 15.52 -10.67 -18.46
C PRO A 240 15.01 -12.12 -18.39
N GLY A 241 15.39 -12.88 -17.36
CA GLY A 241 14.89 -14.25 -17.13
C GLY A 241 13.78 -14.34 -16.07
N ALA A 242 13.39 -13.23 -15.45
CA ALA A 242 12.31 -13.22 -14.46
C ALA A 242 10.95 -13.06 -15.15
N THR A 243 9.95 -13.76 -14.63
CA THR A 243 8.57 -13.64 -15.06
C THR A 243 7.91 -12.39 -14.48
N ASP A 244 6.89 -11.84 -15.16
CA ASP A 244 6.15 -10.68 -14.65
C ASP A 244 5.58 -10.94 -13.25
N ALA A 245 5.10 -12.15 -12.97
CA ALA A 245 4.60 -12.55 -11.66
C ALA A 245 5.66 -12.42 -10.54
N GLU A 246 6.92 -12.79 -10.82
CA GLU A 246 8.03 -12.64 -9.87
C GLU A 246 8.42 -11.16 -9.66
N LEU A 247 8.27 -10.33 -10.70
CA LEU A 247 8.66 -8.93 -10.68
C LEU A 247 7.60 -8.02 -10.03
N VAL A 248 6.31 -8.35 -10.16
CA VAL A 248 5.20 -7.54 -9.61
C VAL A 248 5.32 -7.36 -8.09
N HIS A 249 5.85 -8.36 -7.38
CA HIS A 249 6.09 -8.28 -5.94
C HIS A 249 7.23 -7.32 -5.55
N LYS A 250 8.05 -6.88 -6.50
CA LYS A 250 9.19 -5.96 -6.30
C LYS A 250 8.88 -4.51 -6.67
N LEU A 251 7.65 -4.21 -7.11
CA LEU A 251 7.20 -2.85 -7.45
C LEU A 251 6.98 -2.02 -6.16
N THR A 252 5.89 -1.26 -6.11
CA THR A 252 5.51 -0.55 -4.89
C THR A 252 4.98 -1.50 -3.81
N ARG A 253 5.21 -1.13 -2.55
CA ARG A 253 4.89 -1.95 -1.37
C ARG A 253 4.37 -1.09 -0.22
N ASN A 254 3.45 -1.66 0.53
CA ASN A 254 3.00 -1.09 1.79
C ASN A 254 4.01 -1.38 2.90
N PHE A 255 4.05 -0.52 3.91
CA PHE A 255 4.85 -0.77 5.11
C PHE A 255 4.24 -1.92 5.91
N LEU A 256 5.10 -2.77 6.50
CA LEU A 256 4.67 -3.95 7.24
C LEU A 256 3.93 -3.54 8.52
N LYS A 257 4.45 -2.54 9.22
CA LYS A 257 3.82 -1.90 10.37
C LYS A 257 4.37 -0.49 10.56
N GLU A 258 3.50 0.39 11.04
CA GLU A 258 3.87 1.72 11.49
C GLU A 258 3.19 2.02 12.83
N GLY A 259 3.76 2.94 13.59
CA GLY A 259 3.20 3.31 14.88
C GLY A 259 4.23 3.98 15.77
N PHE A 260 3.77 4.51 16.90
CA PHE A 260 4.68 5.08 17.88
C PHE A 260 5.25 3.98 18.80
N MET A 261 6.57 4.04 19.03
CA MET A 261 7.24 3.36 20.15
C MET A 261 8.13 4.39 20.87
N GLU A 262 8.50 4.15 22.12
CA GLU A 262 9.61 4.89 22.73
C GLU A 262 10.91 4.12 22.53
N LYS A 263 12.03 4.84 22.44
CA LYS A 263 13.37 4.23 22.32
C LYS A 263 14.41 4.96 23.15
N THR A 264 15.41 4.23 23.64
CA THR A 264 16.62 4.81 24.25
C THR A 264 17.78 4.94 23.24
N GLY A 265 18.89 5.52 23.67
CA GLY A 265 20.13 5.70 22.92
C GLY A 265 21.05 4.47 22.97
N PRO A 266 22.28 4.57 22.42
CA PRO A 266 23.21 3.46 22.30
C PRO A 266 23.76 2.93 23.62
N ARG A 267 23.80 3.76 24.65
CA ARG A 267 24.33 3.36 25.95
C ARG A 267 23.25 2.81 26.88
N HIS A 268 21.99 2.76 26.40
CA HIS A 268 20.80 2.35 27.15
C HIS A 268 20.54 3.11 28.47
N THR A 269 21.30 4.19 28.69
CA THR A 269 21.21 5.09 29.85
C THR A 269 20.58 6.41 29.48
N GLU A 270 20.46 6.70 28.18
CA GLU A 270 19.71 7.85 27.71
C GLU A 270 18.21 7.68 28.00
N GLY A 271 17.51 8.79 28.22
CA GLY A 271 16.06 8.74 28.41
C GLY A 271 15.33 8.21 27.18
N PHE A 272 14.27 7.45 27.42
CA PHE A 272 13.36 6.98 26.38
C PHE A 272 12.66 8.16 25.71
N LYS A 273 12.55 8.12 24.38
CA LYS A 273 11.88 9.16 23.58
C LYS A 273 10.89 8.53 22.62
N LYS A 274 9.65 9.01 22.63
CA LYS A 274 8.61 8.67 21.66
C LYS A 274 9.05 9.02 20.23
N ARG A 275 8.93 8.07 19.31
CA ARG A 275 9.27 8.21 17.88
C ARG A 275 8.22 7.48 17.04
N TRP A 276 7.95 7.99 15.86
CA TRP A 276 7.16 7.27 14.86
C TRP A 276 8.07 6.27 14.16
N PHE A 277 7.69 5.00 14.14
CA PHE A 277 8.42 3.94 13.47
C PHE A 277 7.70 3.49 12.20
N THR A 278 8.49 3.16 11.19
CA THR A 278 8.03 2.57 9.93
C THR A 278 8.91 1.37 9.63
N LEU A 279 8.32 0.17 9.55
CA LEU A 279 8.99 -1.04 9.10
C LEU A 279 8.72 -1.27 7.62
N ASP A 280 9.73 -0.99 6.80
CA ASP A 280 9.71 -1.22 5.35
C ASP A 280 10.61 -2.41 5.01
N GLN A 281 10.01 -3.59 4.81
CA GLN A 281 10.73 -4.86 4.67
C GLN A 281 11.72 -5.06 5.84
N ARG A 282 13.04 -5.06 5.55
CA ARG A 282 14.13 -5.19 6.53
C ARG A 282 14.61 -3.86 7.10
N ARG A 283 14.00 -2.73 6.74
CA ARG A 283 14.43 -1.41 7.17
C ARG A 283 13.46 -0.85 8.19
N LEU A 284 13.89 -0.78 9.45
CA LEU A 284 13.18 -0.11 10.53
C LEU A 284 13.65 1.34 10.63
N MET A 285 12.79 2.27 10.27
CA MET A 285 13.07 3.72 10.31
C MET A 285 12.34 4.35 11.49
N TYR A 286 12.94 5.36 12.11
CA TYR A 286 12.26 6.13 13.16
C TYR A 286 12.39 7.65 12.98
N PHE A 287 11.30 8.35 13.24
CA PHE A 287 11.10 9.77 12.97
C PHE A 287 10.66 10.51 14.24
N LYS A 288 10.90 11.83 14.31
CA LYS A 288 10.33 12.65 15.39
C LYS A 288 8.85 12.86 15.16
N ASP A 289 8.49 13.18 13.91
CA ASP A 289 7.13 13.35 13.42
C ASP A 289 6.87 12.40 12.24
N PRO A 290 5.66 11.81 12.09
CA PRO A 290 5.35 10.92 10.97
C PRO A 290 5.55 11.55 9.59
N LEU A 291 5.44 12.88 9.48
CA LEU A 291 5.63 13.65 8.25
C LEU A 291 7.04 14.26 8.11
N ASP A 292 8.00 13.82 8.93
CA ASP A 292 9.39 14.22 8.79
C ASP A 292 9.95 13.77 7.42
N ALA A 293 10.68 14.68 6.78
CA ALA A 293 11.29 14.40 5.49
C ALA A 293 12.39 13.33 5.56
N PHE A 294 13.07 13.17 6.70
CA PHE A 294 14.15 12.21 6.87
C PHE A 294 14.03 11.48 8.20
N ALA A 295 14.43 10.21 8.20
CA ALA A 295 14.54 9.44 9.42
C ALA A 295 15.59 10.05 10.37
N LYS A 296 15.34 9.95 11.68
CA LYS A 296 16.34 10.24 12.71
C LYS A 296 17.38 9.13 12.82
N GLY A 297 17.00 7.93 12.42
CA GLY A 297 17.90 6.81 12.23
C GLY A 297 17.16 5.64 11.60
N GLU A 298 17.94 4.68 11.12
CA GLU A 298 17.48 3.55 10.34
C GLU A 298 18.23 2.32 10.85
N VAL A 299 17.54 1.20 11.00
CA VAL A 299 18.10 -0.07 11.47
C VAL A 299 17.77 -1.13 10.43
N PHE A 300 18.77 -1.92 10.05
CA PHE A 300 18.56 -3.09 9.21
C PHE A 300 18.24 -4.30 10.08
N LEU A 301 17.20 -5.05 9.73
CA LEU A 301 16.76 -6.27 10.38
C LEU A 301 17.14 -7.48 9.51
N GLY A 302 18.31 -8.05 9.79
CA GLY A 302 18.82 -9.22 9.10
C GLY A 302 18.14 -10.52 9.54
N ASN A 303 18.71 -11.65 9.12
CA ASN A 303 18.20 -12.96 9.46
C ASN A 303 18.72 -13.41 10.84
N LYS A 304 17.92 -14.21 11.56
CA LYS A 304 18.28 -14.75 12.87
C LYS A 304 19.58 -15.55 12.91
N ASP A 305 19.89 -16.24 11.83
CA ASP A 305 21.11 -17.05 11.70
C ASP A 305 22.37 -16.17 11.65
N HIS A 306 22.20 -14.86 11.44
CA HIS A 306 23.26 -13.84 11.46
C HIS A 306 23.21 -12.94 12.70
N GLY A 307 22.67 -13.43 13.83
CA GLY A 307 22.72 -12.71 15.11
C GLY A 307 21.67 -11.61 15.27
N TYR A 308 20.58 -11.68 14.49
CA TYR A 308 19.42 -10.80 14.67
C TYR A 308 18.33 -11.50 15.50
N SER A 309 17.72 -10.81 16.47
CA SER A 309 16.57 -11.37 17.18
C SER A 309 15.65 -10.28 17.74
N ALA A 310 14.39 -10.62 17.98
CA ALA A 310 13.42 -9.74 18.61
C ALA A 310 12.67 -10.49 19.72
N SER A 311 12.73 -9.98 20.95
CA SER A 311 12.13 -10.61 22.12
C SER A 311 11.28 -9.63 22.94
N PRO A 312 10.22 -10.11 23.62
CA PRO A 312 9.46 -9.28 24.54
C PRO A 312 10.28 -8.94 25.79
N GLY A 313 9.98 -7.79 26.39
CA GLY A 313 10.62 -7.29 27.59
C GLY A 313 11.89 -6.47 27.32
N LEU A 314 12.43 -5.93 28.41
CA LEU A 314 13.72 -5.23 28.44
C LEU A 314 14.73 -6.09 29.21
N PRO A 315 16.04 -5.98 28.93
CA PRO A 315 17.07 -6.66 29.71
C PRO A 315 16.96 -6.33 31.21
N ALA A 316 17.27 -7.31 32.06
CA ALA A 316 17.24 -7.12 33.51
C ALA A 316 18.13 -5.94 33.94
N GLY A 317 17.61 -5.08 34.82
CA GLY A 317 18.33 -3.88 35.26
C GLY A 317 18.24 -2.67 34.33
N THR A 318 17.51 -2.76 33.21
CA THR A 318 17.26 -1.60 32.34
C THR A 318 16.44 -0.55 33.08
N HIS A 319 17.01 0.65 33.24
CA HIS A 319 16.27 1.79 33.78
C HIS A 319 15.36 2.39 32.71
N CYS A 320 14.08 1.98 32.69
CA CYS A 320 13.08 2.56 31.81
C CYS A 320 12.44 3.80 32.47
N ASN A 321 12.76 4.98 31.95
CA ASN A 321 12.06 6.23 32.31
C ASN A 321 11.03 6.65 31.25
N GLY A 322 10.66 5.74 30.36
CA GLY A 322 9.61 5.94 29.37
C GLY A 322 8.22 5.91 30.01
N ALA A 323 7.23 6.47 29.31
CA ALA A 323 5.85 6.40 29.74
C ALA A 323 5.25 4.99 29.57
N TRP A 324 5.83 4.19 28.68
CA TRP A 324 5.28 2.91 28.26
C TRP A 324 6.02 1.71 28.85
N GLN A 325 5.28 0.65 29.17
CA GLN A 325 5.78 -0.49 29.97
C GLN A 325 6.01 -1.77 29.16
N HIS A 326 5.43 -1.87 27.95
CA HIS A 326 5.51 -3.08 27.14
C HIS A 326 6.79 -3.11 26.31
N GLY A 327 7.87 -3.66 26.87
CA GLY A 327 9.21 -3.61 26.28
C GLY A 327 9.42 -4.50 25.06
N VAL A 328 10.24 -4.06 24.11
CA VAL A 328 10.74 -4.89 23.00
C VAL A 328 12.25 -4.73 22.93
N THR A 329 12.96 -5.85 22.86
CA THR A 329 14.41 -5.89 22.67
C THR A 329 14.70 -6.43 21.28
N ILE A 330 15.41 -5.65 20.46
CA ILE A 330 15.97 -6.13 19.19
C ILE A 330 17.48 -6.23 19.36
N GLU A 331 18.03 -7.42 19.19
CA GLU A 331 19.47 -7.63 19.08
C GLU A 331 19.89 -7.63 17.62
N THR A 332 21.00 -6.94 17.34
CA THR A 332 21.72 -6.98 16.06
C THR A 332 23.19 -7.28 16.35
N PRO A 333 24.00 -7.72 15.36
CA PRO A 333 25.41 -8.01 15.58
C PRO A 333 26.22 -6.87 16.21
N ASP A 334 25.85 -5.63 15.87
CA ASP A 334 26.61 -4.45 16.30
C ASP A 334 26.05 -3.85 17.60
N ARG A 335 24.74 -4.03 17.87
CA ARG A 335 24.06 -3.32 18.96
C ARG A 335 22.67 -3.87 19.29
N GLY A 336 22.33 -3.84 20.58
CA GLY A 336 20.95 -3.98 21.08
C GLY A 336 20.14 -2.67 21.03
N PHE A 337 18.88 -2.78 20.62
CA PHE A 337 17.89 -1.71 20.58
C PHE A 337 16.75 -2.01 21.55
N LEU A 338 16.46 -1.06 22.43
CA LEU A 338 15.40 -1.18 23.44
C LEU A 338 14.27 -0.22 23.12
N PHE A 339 13.06 -0.78 23.03
CA PHE A 339 11.83 -0.05 22.76
C PHE A 339 10.77 -0.34 23.82
N THR A 340 9.77 0.53 23.91
CA THR A 340 8.54 0.29 24.67
C THR A 340 7.32 0.68 23.84
N CYS A 341 6.23 -0.06 23.99
CA CYS A 341 4.96 0.10 23.28
C CYS A 341 3.84 0.51 24.23
N GLU A 342 2.83 1.21 23.72
CA GLU A 342 1.72 1.76 24.51
C GLU A 342 0.81 0.66 25.10
N SER A 343 0.65 -0.46 24.39
CA SER A 343 -0.17 -1.59 24.83
C SER A 343 0.51 -2.92 24.54
N GLU A 344 0.07 -3.96 25.23
CA GLU A 344 0.51 -5.33 24.99
C GLU A 344 0.14 -5.80 23.57
N SER A 345 -1.04 -5.42 23.06
CA SER A 345 -1.46 -5.75 21.70
C SER A 345 -0.50 -5.16 20.67
N ASP A 346 -0.13 -3.89 20.81
CA ASP A 346 0.80 -3.23 19.88
C ASP A 346 2.20 -3.86 19.95
N GLN A 347 2.67 -4.21 21.16
CA GLN A 347 3.92 -4.94 21.37
C GLN A 347 3.93 -6.30 20.65
N GLN A 348 2.85 -7.09 20.80
CA GLN A 348 2.72 -8.39 20.17
C GLN A 348 2.71 -8.28 18.64
N GLU A 349 2.03 -7.28 18.09
CA GLU A 349 2.04 -7.00 16.65
C GLU A 349 3.43 -6.62 16.14
N TRP A 350 4.14 -5.71 16.82
CA TRP A 350 5.52 -5.35 16.46
C TRP A 350 6.44 -6.56 16.49
N LEU A 351 6.40 -7.35 17.56
CA LEU A 351 7.19 -8.57 17.70
C LEU A 351 6.89 -9.59 16.60
N LYS A 352 5.62 -9.77 16.24
CA LYS A 352 5.23 -10.64 15.13
C LYS A 352 5.93 -10.21 13.84
N HIS A 353 5.81 -8.94 13.46
CA HIS A 353 6.43 -8.45 12.23
C HIS A 353 7.97 -8.50 12.25
N PHE A 354 8.61 -8.17 13.38
CA PHE A 354 10.07 -8.30 13.50
C PHE A 354 10.52 -9.75 13.34
N ASN A 355 9.85 -10.69 14.02
CA ASN A 355 10.18 -12.10 13.94
C ASN A 355 9.89 -12.68 12.56
N ASP A 356 8.80 -12.31 11.89
CA ASP A 356 8.50 -12.73 10.52
C ASP A 356 9.64 -12.30 9.56
N VAL A 357 10.11 -11.06 9.68
CA VAL A 357 11.24 -10.54 8.88
C VAL A 357 12.55 -11.25 9.20
N MET A 358 12.87 -11.48 10.47
CA MET A 358 14.12 -12.12 10.88
C MET A 358 14.15 -13.63 10.60
N ASN A 359 12.98 -14.28 10.51
CA ASN A 359 12.86 -15.69 10.11
C ASN A 359 12.92 -15.89 8.60
N ALA A 360 12.55 -14.88 7.80
CA ALA A 360 12.61 -14.97 6.35
C ALA A 360 14.07 -15.05 5.85
N VAL A 361 14.31 -15.90 4.85
CA VAL A 361 15.61 -16.01 4.15
C VAL A 361 15.93 -14.68 3.47
N MET A 362 17.20 -14.27 3.52
CA MET A 362 17.67 -13.07 2.83
C MET A 362 18.00 -13.36 1.37
N SER A 363 17.55 -12.48 0.49
CA SER A 363 17.94 -12.42 -0.93
C SER A 363 19.36 -11.85 -1.10
N PRO A 364 20.03 -12.13 -2.24
CA PRO A 364 21.35 -11.54 -2.54
C PRO A 364 21.38 -10.00 -2.46
N GLN A 365 20.30 -9.34 -2.86
CA GLN A 365 20.17 -7.88 -2.78
C GLN A 365 20.09 -7.40 -1.32
N GLU A 366 19.44 -8.15 -0.43
CA GLU A 366 19.35 -7.80 0.99
C GLU A 366 20.68 -7.95 1.72
N TYR A 367 21.52 -8.93 1.36
CA TYR A 367 22.90 -9.02 1.87
C TYR A 367 23.73 -7.79 1.45
N THR A 368 23.56 -7.33 0.21
CA THR A 368 24.22 -6.10 -0.26
C THR A 368 23.73 -4.89 0.54
N MET A 369 22.43 -4.82 0.84
CA MET A 369 21.86 -3.76 1.66
C MET A 369 22.38 -3.80 3.11
N GLU A 370 22.49 -4.97 3.72
CA GLU A 370 23.06 -5.14 5.06
C GLU A 370 24.50 -4.58 5.13
N ALA A 371 25.33 -4.92 4.16
CA ALA A 371 26.71 -4.44 4.08
C ALA A 371 26.78 -2.90 4.00
N LEU A 372 25.90 -2.28 3.20
CA LEU A 372 25.79 -0.81 3.12
C LEU A 372 25.39 -0.18 4.45
N PHE A 373 24.59 -0.85 5.28
CA PHE A 373 24.24 -0.36 6.61
C PHE A 373 25.39 -0.47 7.60
N LYS A 374 26.16 -1.57 7.57
CA LYS A 374 27.32 -1.77 8.45
C LYS A 374 28.39 -0.70 8.24
N HIS A 375 28.60 -0.24 7.00
CA HIS A 375 29.56 0.83 6.70
C HIS A 375 29.13 2.24 7.15
N ARG A 376 27.89 2.44 7.65
CA ARG A 376 27.39 3.75 8.11
C ARG A 376 27.64 4.01 9.59
N HIS A 377 28.05 2.99 10.37
CA HIS A 377 28.20 3.07 11.82
C HIS A 377 29.66 3.02 12.27
#